data_AF-A0A383F0Y8-F1
#
_entry.id   AF-A0A383F0Y8-F1
#
_cell.length_a   1.000
_cell.length_b   1.000
_cell.length_c   1.000
_cell.angle_alpha   90.00
_cell.angle_beta   90.00
_cell.angle_gamma   90.00
#
_symmetry.space_group_name_H-M   'P 1'
#
loop_
_entity.id
_entity.type
_entity.pdbx_description
1 polymer ?
#
loop_
_entity_poly.entity_id
_entity_poly.type
_entity_poly.pdbx_seq_one_letter_code
_entity_poly.pdbx_strand_id
1 'polypeptide(L)'
;FGGRIGMEGYRIGDLGVTASLENSALRLEDIRSRVDAELTLRGSPDQPVLGGVINVQDAIWLEFFQAQGGFINLSSLVSTPDTDAEVAIPLRYDLRVSAPSTLRISDNRAQIVASADVSIGGTYDQPALLGNVELERGQIYFEGNRYRLTRGNVGFLNPTGIDPFFDVEVETDIRVPGQTYRVTLGLSGTFDRLDSPALESDPPLQQFEIIGLLLGDVRDPQQAEIRTL
;
A
#
# COMPACT_ATOMS: atom_id res chain seq x y z
N PHE A 1 -24.35 17.21 10.40
CA PHE A 1 -23.40 18.11 11.07
C PHE A 1 -23.99 18.60 12.38
N GLY A 2 -23.28 18.41 13.48
CA GLY A 2 -23.63 18.97 14.79
C GLY A 2 -22.36 19.54 15.44
N GLY A 3 -22.46 20.67 16.14
CA GLY A 3 -21.30 21.28 16.75
C GLY A 3 -21.68 22.10 17.97
N ARG A 4 -20.85 22.04 19.01
CA ARG A 4 -20.96 22.90 20.20
C ARG A 4 -19.64 23.61 20.39
N ILE A 5 -19.69 24.94 20.52
CA ILE A 5 -18.52 25.79 20.77
C ILE A 5 -18.65 26.33 22.19
N GLY A 6 -17.70 25.99 23.06
CA GLY A 6 -17.60 26.57 24.40
C GLY A 6 -16.82 27.89 24.36
N MET A 7 -17.36 28.95 24.96
CA MET A 7 -16.66 30.24 25.12
C MET A 7 -16.34 30.46 26.59
N GLU A 8 -15.06 30.63 26.93
CA GLU A 8 -14.62 31.01 28.28
C GLU A 8 -13.71 32.24 28.15
N GLY A 9 -14.12 33.37 28.76
CA GLY A 9 -13.27 34.57 28.86
C GLY A 9 -12.70 35.12 27.55
N TYR A 10 -13.53 35.32 26.51
CA TYR A 10 -13.14 35.86 25.18
C TYR A 10 -12.21 34.96 24.33
N ARG A 11 -11.93 33.73 24.75
CA ARG A 11 -11.21 32.71 23.94
C ARG A 11 -12.14 31.55 23.61
N ILE A 12 -11.99 30.97 22.42
CA ILE A 12 -12.67 29.72 22.05
C ILE A 12 -12.05 28.64 22.96
N GLY A 13 -12.82 28.14 23.93
CA GLY A 13 -12.32 27.29 25.00
C GLY A 13 -12.18 25.82 24.59
N ASP A 14 -13.24 25.28 23.97
CA ASP A 14 -13.28 23.88 23.51
C ASP A 14 -13.93 23.79 22.12
N LEU A 15 -13.25 23.06 21.23
CA LEU A 15 -13.79 22.58 19.97
C LEU A 15 -14.49 21.24 20.21
N GLY A 16 -15.71 21.12 19.71
CA GLY A 16 -16.50 19.89 19.73
C GLY A 16 -17.37 19.84 18.48
N VAL A 17 -16.78 19.38 17.39
CA VAL A 17 -17.48 19.24 16.09
C VAL A 17 -17.61 17.76 15.76
N THR A 18 -18.81 17.32 15.39
CA THR A 18 -19.06 15.97 14.91
C THR A 18 -19.49 16.00 13.46
N ALA A 19 -18.88 15.13 12.66
CA ALA A 19 -19.24 14.88 11.27
C ALA A 19 -19.56 13.39 11.11
N SER A 20 -20.66 13.10 10.44
CA SER A 20 -21.04 11.75 10.03
C SER A 20 -21.19 11.78 8.52
N LEU A 21 -20.52 10.83 7.87
CA LEU A 21 -20.52 10.61 6.45
C LEU A 21 -21.11 9.23 6.22
N GLU A 22 -22.13 9.15 5.37
CA GLU A 22 -22.74 7.90 4.94
C GLU A 22 -22.60 7.80 3.43
N ASN A 23 -22.07 6.67 2.94
CA ASN A 23 -21.90 6.36 1.52
C ASN A 23 -21.28 7.52 0.71
N SER A 24 -20.30 8.20 1.32
CA SER A 24 -19.76 9.43 0.77
C SER A 24 -18.67 9.11 -0.23
N ALA A 25 -18.85 9.56 -1.47
CA ALA A 25 -17.87 9.42 -2.52
C ALA A 25 -16.76 10.48 -2.34
N LEU A 26 -15.54 10.00 -2.08
CA LEU A 26 -14.34 10.83 -1.98
C LEU A 26 -13.49 10.59 -3.23
N ARG A 27 -12.95 11.69 -3.75
CA ARG A 27 -12.03 11.65 -4.88
C ARG A 27 -10.76 12.40 -4.50
N LEU A 28 -9.68 11.65 -4.35
CA LEU A 28 -8.31 12.18 -4.33
C LEU A 28 -7.76 12.05 -5.76
N GLU A 29 -6.56 12.60 -6.02
CA GLU A 29 -5.95 12.62 -7.36
C GLU A 29 -6.00 11.24 -8.04
N ASP A 30 -5.47 10.20 -7.38
CA ASP A 30 -5.34 8.85 -7.97
C ASP A 30 -6.28 7.80 -7.34
N ILE A 31 -7.04 8.19 -6.31
CA ILE A 31 -7.88 7.29 -5.52
C ILE A 31 -9.34 7.75 -5.59
N ARG A 32 -10.21 6.84 -5.99
CA ARG A 32 -11.66 7.00 -5.87
C ARG A 32 -12.14 6.08 -4.76
N SER A 33 -12.78 6.63 -3.75
CA SER A 33 -13.28 5.85 -2.62
C SER A 33 -14.70 6.21 -2.24
N ARG A 34 -15.35 5.27 -1.58
CA ARG A 34 -16.65 5.38 -0.94
C ARG A 34 -16.48 4.97 0.51
N VAL A 35 -16.85 5.85 1.42
CA VAL A 35 -16.61 5.65 2.85
C VAL A 35 -17.84 5.99 3.69
N ASP A 36 -17.98 5.28 4.80
CA ASP A 36 -18.75 5.71 5.96
C ASP A 36 -17.77 6.18 7.03
N ALA A 37 -18.01 7.34 7.62
CA ALA A 37 -17.11 7.85 8.64
C ALA A 37 -17.86 8.58 9.76
N GLU A 38 -17.45 8.31 10.98
CA GLU A 38 -17.84 9.07 12.16
C GLU A 38 -16.61 9.77 12.69
N LEU A 39 -16.57 11.09 12.52
CA LEU A 39 -15.42 11.93 12.82
C LEU A 39 -15.78 12.95 13.90
N THR A 40 -14.84 13.17 14.81
CA THR A 40 -14.95 14.13 15.90
C THR A 40 -13.70 14.99 15.93
N LEU A 41 -13.89 16.30 15.91
CA LEU A 41 -12.83 17.27 16.16
C LEU A 41 -13.01 17.79 17.58
N ARG A 42 -12.03 17.50 18.45
CA ARG A 42 -12.07 17.80 19.88
C ARG A 42 -10.81 18.51 20.36
N GLY A 43 -10.91 19.24 21.48
CA GLY A 43 -9.79 19.88 22.15
C GLY A 43 -9.70 21.39 21.92
N SER A 44 -8.60 22.00 22.35
CA SER A 44 -8.38 23.43 22.18
C SER A 44 -8.02 23.78 20.72
N PRO A 45 -8.30 25.01 20.25
CA PRO A 45 -7.86 25.48 18.93
C PRO A 45 -6.36 25.37 18.68
N ASP A 46 -5.55 25.41 19.75
CA ASP A 46 -4.09 25.29 19.67
C ASP A 46 -3.60 23.83 19.57
N GLN A 47 -4.44 22.85 19.91
CA GLN A 47 -4.12 21.41 19.85
C GLN A 47 -5.37 20.57 19.50
N PRO A 48 -5.98 20.78 18.33
CA PRO A 48 -7.14 20.00 17.93
C PRO A 48 -6.76 18.55 17.66
N VAL A 49 -7.64 17.63 18.04
CA VAL A 49 -7.54 16.20 17.78
C VAL A 49 -8.70 15.79 16.89
N LEU A 50 -8.39 15.27 15.71
CA LEU A 50 -9.35 14.63 14.82
C LEU A 50 -9.35 13.13 15.10
N GLY A 51 -10.40 12.66 15.77
CA GLY A 51 -10.57 11.24 16.09
C GLY A 51 -11.84 10.65 15.48
N GLY A 52 -11.85 9.35 15.25
CA GLY A 52 -13.00 8.71 14.62
C GLY A 52 -12.71 7.37 13.95
N VAL A 53 -13.74 6.82 13.33
CA VAL A 53 -13.67 5.57 12.56
C VAL A 53 -14.09 5.84 11.14
N ILE A 54 -13.33 5.29 10.20
CA ILE A 54 -13.55 5.37 8.75
C ILE A 54 -13.68 3.92 8.26
N ASN A 55 -14.83 3.59 7.71
CA ASN A 55 -15.09 2.33 7.05
C ASN A 55 -15.08 2.55 5.54
N VAL A 56 -14.13 1.94 4.85
CA VAL A 56 -14.00 2.03 3.40
C VAL A 56 -14.86 0.94 2.78
N GLN A 57 -15.92 1.34 2.08
CA GLN A 57 -16.82 0.42 1.38
C GLN A 57 -16.28 -0.01 0.02
N ASP A 58 -15.56 0.88 -0.66
CA ASP A 58 -14.95 0.63 -1.96
C ASP A 58 -13.85 1.66 -2.17
N ALA A 59 -12.65 1.24 -2.58
CA ALA A 59 -11.60 2.15 -2.98
C ALA A 59 -10.84 1.57 -4.17
N ILE A 60 -10.71 2.37 -5.23
CA ILE A 60 -10.03 1.99 -6.46
C ILE A 60 -8.86 2.96 -6.67
N TRP A 61 -7.66 2.39 -6.72
CA TRP A 61 -6.43 3.07 -7.13
C TRP A 61 -6.26 2.91 -8.64
N LEU A 62 -6.24 4.03 -9.36
CA LEU A 62 -6.28 4.04 -10.83
C LEU A 62 -4.89 4.16 -11.48
N GLU A 63 -3.86 4.61 -10.76
CA GLU A 63 -2.56 5.00 -11.35
C GLU A 63 -1.33 4.47 -10.58
N PHE A 64 -1.43 3.30 -9.95
CA PHE A 64 -0.33 2.76 -9.11
C PHE A 64 0.97 2.48 -9.90
N PHE A 65 0.90 2.09 -11.18
CA PHE A 65 2.07 1.69 -11.98
C PHE A 65 2.47 2.70 -13.08
N GLN A 66 1.90 3.91 -13.10
CA GLN A 66 2.13 4.88 -14.19
C GLN A 66 3.46 5.67 -14.07
N ALA A 67 4.39 5.26 -13.22
CA ALA A 67 5.72 5.87 -13.21
C ALA A 67 6.41 5.61 -14.57
N GLN A 68 6.66 6.69 -15.31
CA GLN A 68 7.33 6.64 -16.60
C GLN A 68 8.69 5.95 -16.43
N GLY A 69 8.86 4.76 -17.02
CA GLY A 69 10.12 3.99 -16.95
C GLY A 69 10.03 2.59 -16.34
N GLY A 70 8.85 2.09 -15.94
CA GLY A 70 8.69 0.69 -15.52
C GLY A 70 9.09 0.40 -14.08
N PHE A 71 9.33 1.44 -13.28
CA PHE A 71 9.53 1.33 -11.84
C PHE A 71 8.20 1.53 -11.11
N ILE A 72 7.98 0.79 -10.02
CA ILE A 72 6.84 1.00 -9.14
C ILE A 72 7.12 2.28 -8.36
N ASN A 73 6.25 3.29 -8.39
CA ASN A 73 6.43 4.46 -7.55
C ASN A 73 5.83 4.19 -6.17
N LEU A 74 6.58 3.49 -5.33
CA LEU A 74 6.14 3.17 -3.98
C LEU A 74 6.20 4.37 -3.03
N SER A 75 6.80 5.50 -3.46
CA SER A 75 6.86 6.74 -2.68
C SER A 75 5.49 7.42 -2.55
N SER A 76 4.55 7.16 -3.49
CA SER A 76 3.18 7.68 -3.38
C SER A 76 2.36 7.03 -2.25
N LEU A 77 2.81 5.89 -1.72
CA LEU A 77 2.23 5.24 -0.54
C LEU A 77 2.66 5.90 0.77
N VAL A 78 3.73 6.71 0.73
CA VAL A 78 4.31 7.41 1.87
C VAL A 78 4.34 8.92 1.67
N SER A 79 3.53 9.45 0.74
CA SER A 79 3.44 10.90 0.49
C SER A 79 3.06 11.63 1.78
N THR A 80 4.07 12.18 2.45
CA THR A 80 3.90 13.24 3.43
C THR A 80 3.45 14.49 2.69
N PRO A 81 2.55 15.32 3.26
CA PRO A 81 2.17 16.58 2.62
C PRO A 81 3.43 17.41 2.33
N ASP A 82 3.56 17.90 1.08
CA ASP A 82 4.64 18.80 0.69
C ASP A 82 4.61 20.05 1.57
N THR A 83 5.63 20.22 2.41
CA THR A 83 5.78 21.35 3.32
C THR A 83 6.20 22.60 2.55
N ASP A 84 5.29 23.18 1.76
CA ASP A 84 5.47 24.49 1.12
C ASP A 84 4.48 25.54 1.67
N ALA A 85 3.84 25.26 2.81
CA ALA A 85 3.00 26.22 3.51
C ALA A 85 3.54 26.50 4.92
N GLU A 86 3.87 27.77 5.16
CA GLU A 86 4.34 28.41 6.41
C GLU A 86 3.32 28.34 7.58
N VAL A 87 2.32 27.46 7.48
CA VAL A 87 1.22 27.29 8.45
C VAL A 87 1.29 25.88 9.01
N ALA A 88 1.98 25.71 10.13
CA ALA A 88 1.90 24.50 10.93
C ALA A 88 0.47 24.34 11.43
N ILE A 89 -0.27 23.35 10.91
CA ILE A 89 -1.61 23.03 11.38
C ILE A 89 -1.43 22.15 12.62
N PRO A 90 -1.79 22.60 13.85
CA PRO A 90 -1.50 21.85 15.09
C PRO A 90 -2.42 20.64 15.30
N LEU A 91 -2.92 20.05 14.21
CA LEU A 91 -3.86 18.95 14.21
C LEU A 91 -3.15 17.63 14.54
N ARG A 92 -3.77 16.86 15.44
CA ARG A 92 -3.37 15.48 15.75
C ARG A 92 -4.40 14.49 15.24
N TYR A 93 -3.94 13.33 14.79
CA TYR A 93 -4.79 12.25 14.33
C TYR A 93 -5.01 11.20 15.43
N ASP A 94 -6.22 10.67 15.47
CA ASP A 94 -6.66 9.54 16.30
C ASP A 94 -7.73 8.75 15.53
N LEU A 95 -7.39 8.34 14.31
CA LEU A 95 -8.32 7.74 13.36
C LEU A 95 -8.10 6.24 13.27
N ARG A 96 -9.18 5.47 13.14
CA ARG A 96 -9.12 4.07 12.71
C ARG A 96 -9.75 3.92 11.34
N VAL A 97 -9.04 3.27 10.43
CA VAL A 97 -9.49 2.96 9.09
C VAL A 97 -9.65 1.45 8.98
N SER A 98 -10.84 1.02 8.58
CA SER A 98 -11.15 -0.39 8.28
C SER A 98 -11.62 -0.50 6.84
N ALA A 99 -11.04 -1.43 6.08
CA ALA A 99 -11.32 -1.64 4.67
C ALA A 99 -11.29 -3.14 4.33
N PRO A 100 -12.31 -3.92 4.77
CA PRO A 100 -12.31 -5.38 4.60
C PRO A 100 -12.64 -5.78 3.15
N SER A 101 -11.62 -6.24 2.40
CA SER A 101 -11.72 -6.67 1.00
C SER A 101 -12.25 -5.61 0.03
N THR A 102 -12.14 -4.34 0.39
CA THR A 102 -12.71 -3.21 -0.36
C THR A 102 -11.67 -2.40 -1.12
N LEU A 103 -10.39 -2.62 -0.85
CA LEU A 103 -9.30 -1.94 -1.56
C LEU A 103 -8.98 -2.66 -2.86
N ARG A 104 -8.90 -1.91 -3.94
CA ARG A 104 -8.65 -2.44 -5.28
C ARG A 104 -7.60 -1.63 -6.02
N ILE A 105 -6.62 -2.31 -6.58
CA ILE A 105 -5.75 -1.75 -7.61
C ILE A 105 -6.24 -2.29 -8.94
N SER A 106 -6.55 -1.40 -9.88
CA SER A 106 -7.09 -1.78 -11.18
C SER A 106 -6.47 -0.94 -12.27
N ASP A 107 -5.32 -1.40 -12.76
CA ASP A 107 -4.57 -0.78 -13.86
C ASP A 107 -4.32 -1.80 -14.99
N ASN A 108 -3.77 -1.34 -16.11
CA ASN A 108 -3.40 -2.19 -17.25
C ASN A 108 -2.37 -3.28 -16.89
N ARG A 109 -1.56 -3.06 -15.85
CA ARG A 109 -0.47 -3.95 -15.42
C ARG A 109 -0.76 -4.70 -14.13
N ALA A 110 -1.82 -4.37 -13.39
CA ALA A 110 -2.11 -5.04 -12.12
C ALA A 110 -3.59 -5.02 -11.77
N GLN A 111 -4.02 -6.14 -11.18
CA GLN A 111 -5.34 -6.29 -10.60
C GLN A 111 -5.16 -6.94 -9.23
N ILE A 112 -5.38 -6.17 -8.17
CA ILE A 112 -5.17 -6.63 -6.79
C ILE A 112 -6.39 -6.25 -5.95
N VAL A 113 -6.82 -7.16 -5.08
CA VAL A 113 -7.80 -6.92 -4.02
C VAL A 113 -7.10 -7.05 -2.69
N ALA A 114 -7.35 -6.10 -1.80
CA ALA A 114 -6.71 -6.02 -0.50
C ALA A 114 -7.70 -5.65 0.61
N SER A 115 -7.32 -6.03 1.83
CA SER A 115 -7.93 -5.65 3.09
C SER A 115 -7.00 -4.72 3.87
N ALA A 116 -7.55 -3.82 4.69
CA ALA A 116 -6.76 -3.04 5.62
C ALA A 116 -7.46 -2.83 6.96
N ASP A 117 -6.66 -2.87 8.03
CA ASP A 117 -7.02 -2.33 9.35
C ASP A 117 -5.84 -1.53 9.86
N VAL A 118 -5.99 -0.20 9.88
CA VAL A 118 -4.89 0.73 10.16
C VAL A 118 -5.39 1.85 11.05
N SER A 119 -4.58 2.21 12.05
CA SER A 119 -4.77 3.39 12.88
C SER A 119 -3.82 4.49 12.43
N ILE A 120 -4.35 5.70 12.28
CA ILE A 120 -3.62 6.90 11.91
C ILE A 120 -3.46 7.77 13.16
N GLY A 121 -2.22 8.00 13.54
CA GLY A 121 -1.81 8.85 14.65
C GLY A 121 -0.85 9.94 14.22
N GLY A 122 -0.21 10.57 15.21
CA GLY A 122 0.78 11.63 14.97
C GLY A 122 0.15 13.01 14.77
N THR A 123 0.93 13.92 14.21
CA THR A 123 0.52 15.28 13.88
C THR A 123 0.25 15.40 12.38
N TYR A 124 -0.34 16.52 11.96
CA TYR A 124 -0.51 16.86 10.54
C TYR A 124 0.80 16.77 9.76
N ASP A 125 1.87 17.33 10.31
CA ASP A 125 3.20 17.37 9.68
C ASP A 125 3.98 16.06 9.83
N GLN A 126 3.66 15.25 10.86
CA GLN A 126 4.33 13.98 11.13
C GLN A 126 3.31 12.89 11.46
N PRO A 127 2.58 12.39 10.45
CA PRO A 127 1.64 11.29 10.64
C PRO A 127 2.38 9.98 10.93
N ALA A 128 1.70 9.11 11.67
CA ALA A 128 2.15 7.74 11.91
C ALA A 128 1.02 6.77 11.58
N LEU A 129 1.39 5.62 11.00
CA LEU A 129 0.45 4.54 10.67
C LEU A 129 0.81 3.29 11.47
N LEU A 130 -0.21 2.62 12.01
CA LEU A 130 -0.07 1.37 12.74
C LEU A 130 -1.13 0.37 12.30
N GLY A 131 -0.74 -0.87 12.01
CA GLY A 131 -1.68 -1.92 11.59
C GLY A 131 -1.16 -2.70 10.40
N ASN A 132 -2.07 -3.23 9.58
CA ASN A 132 -1.70 -4.06 8.45
C ASN A 132 -2.63 -3.87 7.24
N VAL A 133 -2.04 -4.10 6.07
CA VAL A 133 -2.74 -4.27 4.81
C VAL A 133 -2.44 -5.68 4.30
N GLU A 134 -3.49 -6.42 3.96
CA GLU A 134 -3.38 -7.77 3.43
C GLU A 134 -3.76 -7.76 1.96
N LEU A 135 -2.86 -8.25 1.10
CA LEU A 135 -3.14 -8.45 -0.31
C LEU A 135 -3.76 -9.85 -0.45
N GLU A 136 -5.08 -9.91 -0.64
CA GLU A 136 -5.83 -11.18 -0.60
C GLU A 136 -5.66 -11.99 -1.88
N ARG A 137 -5.69 -11.30 -3.02
CA ARG A 137 -5.61 -11.91 -4.34
C ARG A 137 -5.23 -10.88 -5.37
N GLY A 138 -4.51 -11.31 -6.37
CA GLY A 138 -4.21 -10.45 -7.49
C GLY A 138 -3.27 -11.06 -8.50
N GLN A 139 -3.07 -10.31 -9.56
CA GLN A 139 -2.10 -10.61 -10.60
C GLN A 139 -1.41 -9.33 -11.07
N ILE A 140 -0.13 -9.45 -11.38
CA ILE A 140 0.72 -8.39 -11.90
C ILE A 140 1.29 -8.86 -13.23
N TYR A 141 1.36 -7.96 -14.20
CA TYR A 141 1.93 -8.19 -15.53
C TYR A 141 3.25 -7.42 -15.65
N PHE A 142 4.35 -8.15 -15.74
CA PHE A 142 5.70 -7.58 -15.79
C PHE A 142 6.54 -8.37 -16.79
N GLU A 143 7.29 -7.68 -17.66
CA GLU A 143 8.10 -8.28 -18.74
C GLU A 143 7.38 -9.37 -19.56
N GLY A 144 6.08 -9.17 -19.83
CA GLY A 144 5.24 -10.14 -20.57
C GLY A 144 4.80 -11.36 -19.77
N ASN A 145 5.28 -11.52 -18.53
CA ASN A 145 4.93 -12.59 -17.62
C ASN A 145 3.77 -12.19 -16.71
N ARG A 146 2.89 -13.15 -16.41
CA ARG A 146 1.83 -13.00 -15.40
C ARG A 146 2.34 -13.56 -14.08
N TYR A 147 2.40 -12.71 -13.08
CA TYR A 147 2.70 -13.06 -11.69
C TYR A 147 1.38 -13.11 -10.92
N ARG A 148 1.13 -14.23 -10.24
CA ARG A 148 -0.05 -14.42 -9.39
C ARG A 148 0.37 -14.25 -7.95
N LEU A 149 -0.35 -13.44 -7.20
CA LEU A 149 -0.13 -13.26 -5.78
C LEU A 149 -0.49 -14.54 -5.03
N THR A 150 0.45 -15.06 -4.24
CA THR A 150 0.24 -16.23 -3.35
C THR A 150 0.17 -15.80 -1.89
N ARG A 151 0.94 -14.77 -1.50
CA ARG A 151 0.93 -14.15 -0.18
C ARG A 151 1.23 -12.66 -0.31
N GLY A 152 0.58 -11.81 0.48
CA GLY A 152 1.00 -10.43 0.57
C GLY A 152 0.51 -9.76 1.84
N ASN A 153 1.45 -9.23 2.61
CA ASN A 153 1.18 -8.44 3.80
C ASN A 153 2.07 -7.19 3.79
N VAL A 154 1.50 -6.09 4.23
CA VAL A 154 2.22 -4.84 4.48
C VAL A 154 1.92 -4.42 5.91
N GLY A 155 2.93 -4.49 6.76
CA GLY A 155 2.84 -4.14 8.17
C GLY A 155 3.31 -2.70 8.41
N PHE A 156 2.53 -1.94 9.18
CA PHE A 156 2.92 -0.64 9.69
C PHE A 156 3.17 -0.77 11.18
N LEU A 157 4.45 -0.83 11.56
CA LEU A 157 4.87 -1.16 12.93
C LEU A 157 5.51 0.03 13.65
N ASN A 158 5.81 1.12 12.93
CA ASN A 158 6.50 2.28 13.47
C ASN A 158 5.50 3.31 14.02
N PRO A 159 5.46 3.58 15.34
CA PRO A 159 4.52 4.53 15.93
C PRO A 159 4.90 6.00 15.71
N THR A 160 6.08 6.30 15.16
CA THR A 160 6.58 7.67 14.98
C THR A 160 6.79 8.07 13.52
N GLY A 161 6.39 7.23 12.58
CA GLY A 161 6.49 7.51 11.16
C GLY A 161 5.84 6.44 10.32
N ILE A 162 6.00 6.54 9.01
CA ILE A 162 5.45 5.59 8.05
C ILE A 162 6.63 4.83 7.45
N ASP A 163 6.93 3.66 8.03
CA ASP A 163 7.96 2.73 7.55
C ASP A 163 7.32 1.34 7.37
N PRO A 164 6.72 1.08 6.20
CA PRO A 164 6.03 -0.18 5.95
C PRO A 164 7.02 -1.32 5.74
N PHE A 165 6.72 -2.45 6.37
CA PHE A 165 7.38 -3.72 6.14
C PHE A 165 6.56 -4.55 5.15
N PHE A 166 7.18 -4.93 4.04
CA PHE A 166 6.58 -5.75 3.00
C PHE A 166 6.94 -7.21 3.23
N ASP A 167 5.97 -8.10 3.06
CA ASP A 167 6.17 -9.54 2.92
C ASP A 167 5.23 -10.02 1.83
N VAL A 168 5.76 -10.19 0.62
CA VAL A 168 4.98 -10.47 -0.58
C VAL A 168 5.61 -11.64 -1.33
N GLU A 169 4.77 -12.59 -1.71
CA GLU A 169 5.13 -13.73 -2.53
C GLU A 169 4.24 -13.78 -3.76
N VAL A 170 4.87 -13.96 -4.91
CA VAL A 170 4.21 -14.09 -6.20
C VAL A 170 4.77 -15.27 -6.98
N GLU A 171 3.97 -15.80 -7.88
CA GLU A 171 4.31 -16.98 -8.66
C GLU A 171 4.04 -16.76 -10.15
N THR A 172 4.94 -17.22 -11.01
CA THR A 172 4.78 -17.15 -12.47
C THR A 172 5.02 -18.51 -13.14
N ASP A 173 4.47 -18.67 -14.34
CA ASP A 173 4.62 -19.85 -15.21
C ASP A 173 5.45 -19.44 -16.42
N ILE A 174 6.67 -19.94 -16.54
CA ILE A 174 7.54 -19.65 -17.69
C ILE A 174 7.60 -20.88 -18.57
N ARG A 175 7.18 -20.74 -19.83
CA ARG A 175 7.21 -21.82 -20.82
C ARG A 175 8.46 -21.70 -21.67
N VAL A 176 9.28 -22.74 -21.64
CA VAL A 176 10.42 -22.91 -22.55
C VAL A 176 10.16 -24.09 -23.50
N PRO A 177 10.89 -24.25 -24.60
CA PRO A 177 10.75 -25.43 -25.45
C PRO A 177 10.96 -26.72 -24.65
N GLY A 178 9.91 -27.55 -24.54
CA GLY A 178 9.97 -28.85 -23.88
C GLY A 178 9.66 -28.88 -22.38
N GLN A 179 9.54 -27.73 -21.69
CA GLN A 179 9.30 -27.70 -20.24
C GLN A 179 8.57 -26.41 -19.80
N THR A 180 7.82 -26.48 -18.70
CA THR A 180 7.31 -25.30 -17.99
C THR A 180 7.96 -25.20 -16.62
N TYR A 181 8.42 -24.01 -16.25
CA TYR A 181 8.99 -23.70 -14.95
C TYR A 181 7.98 -22.88 -14.14
N ARG A 182 7.66 -23.39 -12.95
CA ARG A 182 6.97 -22.63 -11.91
C ARG A 182 8.03 -21.83 -11.15
N VAL A 183 7.94 -20.51 -11.15
CA VAL A 183 8.90 -19.67 -10.42
C VAL A 183 8.17 -18.93 -9.31
N THR A 184 8.66 -19.06 -8.08
CA THR A 184 8.19 -18.35 -6.90
C THR A 184 9.19 -17.25 -6.55
N LEU A 185 8.67 -16.05 -6.35
CA LEU A 185 9.40 -14.84 -5.99
C LEU A 185 8.87 -14.32 -4.66
N GLY A 186 9.69 -14.36 -3.62
CA GLY A 186 9.43 -13.75 -2.32
C GLY A 186 10.22 -12.45 -2.15
N LEU A 187 9.55 -11.41 -1.67
CA LEU A 187 10.14 -10.12 -1.33
C LEU A 187 9.78 -9.78 0.11
N SER A 188 10.79 -9.52 0.94
CA SER A 188 10.60 -9.11 2.32
C SER A 188 11.52 -7.95 2.68
N GLY A 189 11.05 -7.02 3.51
CA GLY A 189 11.84 -5.88 3.99
C GLY A 189 11.11 -4.55 3.96
N THR A 190 11.82 -3.47 4.28
CA THR A 190 11.33 -2.08 4.17
C THR A 190 11.82 -1.46 2.87
N PHE A 191 11.30 -0.28 2.48
CA PHE A 191 11.71 0.37 1.23
C PHE A 191 13.22 0.62 1.11
N ASP A 192 13.85 1.06 2.21
CA ASP A 192 15.28 1.36 2.24
C ASP A 192 16.15 0.09 2.32
N ARG A 193 15.53 -1.05 2.67
CA ARG A 193 16.20 -2.33 2.92
C ARG A 193 15.35 -3.47 2.37
N LEU A 194 15.13 -3.45 1.05
CA LEU A 194 14.61 -4.63 0.37
C LEU A 194 15.71 -5.68 0.35
N ASP A 195 15.45 -6.82 0.99
CA ASP A 195 16.35 -7.97 0.90
C ASP A 195 16.46 -8.45 -0.54
N SER A 196 17.52 -9.20 -0.84
CA SER A 196 17.60 -9.88 -2.14
C SER A 196 16.39 -10.80 -2.29
N PRO A 197 15.68 -10.76 -3.44
CA PRO A 197 14.47 -11.54 -3.62
C PRO A 197 14.76 -13.03 -3.44
N ALA A 198 13.93 -13.70 -2.65
CA ALA A 198 13.93 -15.15 -2.53
C ALA A 198 13.37 -15.71 -3.85
N LEU A 199 14.18 -16.50 -4.55
CA LEU A 199 13.85 -17.06 -5.86
C LEU A 199 13.89 -18.58 -5.77
N GLU A 200 12.79 -19.22 -6.13
CA GLU A 200 12.66 -20.66 -6.19
C GLU A 200 12.02 -21.06 -7.51
N SER A 201 12.39 -22.24 -8.04
CA SER A 201 11.74 -22.78 -9.22
C SER A 201 11.46 -24.28 -9.10
N ASP A 202 10.41 -24.72 -9.79
CA ASP A 202 10.11 -26.12 -10.03
C ASP A 202 9.94 -26.36 -11.54
N PRO A 203 10.79 -27.17 -12.20
CA PRO A 203 11.98 -27.87 -11.67
C PRO A 203 13.05 -26.93 -11.06
N PRO A 204 13.91 -27.42 -10.13
CA PRO A 204 14.89 -26.59 -9.43
C PRO A 204 15.99 -26.09 -10.37
N LEU A 205 16.26 -24.79 -10.30
CA LEU A 205 17.29 -24.09 -11.05
C LEU A 205 18.17 -23.27 -10.10
N GLN A 206 19.34 -22.88 -10.57
CA GLN A 206 20.20 -21.93 -9.88
C GLN A 206 19.64 -20.51 -10.01
N GLN A 207 19.93 -19.65 -9.03
CA GLN A 207 19.34 -18.31 -8.95
C GLN A 207 19.58 -17.46 -10.22
N PHE A 208 20.76 -17.56 -10.84
CA PHE A 208 21.07 -16.83 -12.07
C PHE A 208 20.25 -17.33 -13.28
N GLU A 209 19.90 -18.61 -13.33
CA GLU A 209 19.07 -19.20 -14.38
C GLU A 209 17.62 -18.76 -14.21
N ILE A 210 17.12 -18.70 -12.98
CA ILE A 210 15.80 -18.15 -12.66
C ILE A 210 15.71 -16.69 -13.13
N ILE A 211 16.73 -15.87 -12.84
CA ILE A 211 16.80 -14.49 -13.31
C ILE A 211 16.82 -14.43 -14.85
N GLY A 212 17.60 -15.28 -15.51
CA GLY A 212 17.62 -15.38 -16.97
C GLY A 212 16.25 -15.67 -17.57
N LEU A 213 15.51 -16.63 -16.99
CA LEU A 213 14.14 -16.96 -17.39
C LEU A 213 13.18 -15.78 -17.20
N LEU A 214 13.27 -15.08 -16.06
CA LEU A 214 12.40 -13.93 -15.75
C LEU A 214 12.66 -12.73 -16.68
N LEU A 215 13.90 -12.54 -17.12
CA LEU A 215 14.32 -11.46 -18.03
C LEU A 215 14.17 -11.82 -19.52
N GLY A 216 13.61 -12.98 -19.84
CA GLY A 216 13.30 -13.38 -21.21
C GLY A 216 14.46 -14.03 -21.98
N ASP A 217 15.51 -14.51 -21.32
CA ASP A 217 16.45 -15.45 -21.96
C ASP A 217 15.79 -16.83 -22.00
N VAL A 218 14.92 -17.05 -22.99
CA VAL A 218 14.10 -18.27 -23.16
C VAL A 218 14.92 -19.49 -23.64
N ARG A 219 16.22 -19.50 -23.35
CA ARG A 219 17.09 -20.65 -23.64
C ARG A 219 16.87 -21.69 -22.55
N ASP A 220 16.74 -22.94 -22.95
CA ASP A 220 16.66 -24.08 -22.03
C ASP A 220 17.97 -24.13 -21.20
N PRO A 221 17.93 -23.82 -19.88
CA PRO A 221 19.13 -23.78 -19.05
C PRO A 221 19.83 -25.14 -18.98
N GLN A 222 19.06 -26.24 -19.10
CA GLN A 222 19.62 -27.60 -19.07
C GLN A 222 20.41 -27.95 -20.34
N GLN A 223 20.12 -27.29 -21.47
CA GLN A 223 20.91 -27.45 -22.70
C GLN A 223 22.24 -26.69 -22.66
N ALA A 224 22.36 -25.67 -21.81
CA ALA A 224 23.62 -24.92 -21.65
C ALA A 224 24.70 -25.78 -20.98
N GLU A 225 24.34 -26.59 -19.98
CA GLU A 225 25.28 -27.49 -19.27
C GLU A 225 25.85 -28.59 -20.18
N ILE A 226 25.07 -29.08 -21.16
CA ILE A 226 25.50 -30.16 -22.05
C ILE A 226 26.58 -29.69 -23.04
N ARG A 227 26.73 -28.38 -23.26
CA ARG A 227 27.70 -27.84 -24.23
C ARG A 227 29.10 -27.58 -23.64
N THR A 228 29.27 -27.81 -22.33
CA THR A 228 30.53 -27.57 -21.60
C THR A 228 31.32 -28.85 -21.26
N LEU A 229 30.95 -29.99 -21.83
CA LEU A 229 31.69 -31.26 -21.74
C LEU A 229 32.22 -31.70 -23.10
#